data_AF-A0A952SXL7-F1
#
_entry.id   AF-A0A952SXL7-F1
#
_cell.length_a   1.000
_cell.length_b   1.000
_cell.length_c   1.000
_cell.angle_alpha   90.00
_cell.angle_beta   90.00
_cell.angle_gamma   90.00
#
_symmetry.space_group_name_H-M   'P 1'
#
loop_
_entity.id
_entity.type
_entity.pdbx_description
1 polymer ?
#
loop_
_entity_poly.entity_id
_entity_poly.type
_entity_poly.pdbx_seq_one_letter_code
_entity_poly.pdbx_strand_id
1 'polypeptide(L)'
;ASYYEEAGALRDMIQNHLLQLLCLVAMEPPYSLDPNVVRNAKMEVLRCLRPITAKDVDKFTVRAQYTEGNVHGTAVPGYRREKGVKPDSTTETYVAVKCFVENWRWSGVPFYLRTGKALPLRASEVAVQFKEIPQILFNAGGHTPQAPNVLALKIQPEEGLTLRIVSRVPGTRAQTHPVEMDFKYGEVFGRPSPEAYERLLLDVMAGNASRFMRRDAVEASWAWITQILEAWEKSGQRWLPEYQAGTWGPVEADRLIQNDGRTWRVL
;
A
#
# COMPACT_ATOMS: atom_id res chain seq x y z
N ALA A 1 17.32 -0.58 14.55
CA ALA A 1 18.03 -1.70 13.91
C ALA A 1 17.67 -3.02 14.59
N SER A 2 18.07 -3.27 15.84
CA SER A 2 17.90 -4.59 16.48
C SER A 2 16.45 -5.11 16.56
N TYR A 3 15.45 -4.27 16.88
CA TYR A 3 14.04 -4.69 16.82
C TYR A 3 13.60 -5.02 15.37
N TYR A 4 13.96 -4.16 14.43
CA TYR A 4 13.55 -4.31 13.03
C TYR A 4 14.18 -5.56 12.40
N GLU A 5 15.37 -5.96 12.86
CA GLU A 5 16.07 -7.16 12.41
C GLU A 5 15.28 -8.44 12.66
N GLU A 6 14.50 -8.49 13.75
CA GLU A 6 13.65 -9.63 14.08
C GLU A 6 12.26 -9.52 13.43
N ALA A 7 11.79 -8.30 13.19
CA ALA A 7 10.46 -8.05 12.64
C ALA A 7 10.41 -8.17 11.10
N GLY A 8 11.24 -7.39 10.41
CA GLY A 8 11.15 -7.17 8.96
C GLY A 8 9.95 -6.31 8.54
N ALA A 9 9.97 -5.83 7.29
CA ALA A 9 8.94 -4.93 6.78
C ALA A 9 7.54 -5.57 6.72
N LEU A 10 7.46 -6.90 6.51
CA LEU A 10 6.18 -7.60 6.43
C LEU A 10 5.45 -7.54 7.78
N ARG A 11 6.14 -7.79 8.89
CA ARG A 11 5.55 -7.75 10.24
C ARG A 11 5.39 -6.33 10.77
N ASP A 12 6.35 -5.44 10.49
CA ASP A 12 6.34 -4.07 11.01
C ASP A 12 5.19 -3.23 10.42
N MET A 13 4.92 -3.41 9.11
CA MET A 13 4.03 -2.51 8.37
C MET A 13 2.85 -3.20 7.68
N ILE A 14 3.06 -4.38 7.06
CA ILE A 14 1.99 -5.01 6.29
C ILE A 14 0.96 -5.67 7.20
N GLN A 15 1.42 -6.48 8.17
CA GLN A 15 0.55 -7.26 9.06
C GLN A 15 -0.49 -6.40 9.82
N ASN A 16 -0.11 -5.16 10.15
CA ASN A 16 -0.94 -4.23 10.90
C ASN A 16 -1.51 -3.13 10.00
N HIS A 17 -0.70 -2.15 9.61
CA HIS A 17 -1.13 -0.88 9.03
C HIS A 17 -1.72 -1.05 7.63
N LEU A 18 -1.02 -1.74 6.72
CA LEU A 18 -1.52 -1.89 5.35
C LEU A 18 -2.73 -2.83 5.30
N LEU A 19 -2.78 -3.90 6.10
CA LEU A 19 -3.96 -4.75 6.18
C LEU A 19 -5.17 -4.01 6.77
N GLN A 20 -4.98 -3.12 7.74
CA GLN A 20 -6.07 -2.26 8.24
C GLN A 20 -6.59 -1.31 7.15
N LEU A 21 -5.71 -0.68 6.39
CA LEU A 21 -6.09 0.17 5.27
C LEU A 21 -6.81 -0.63 4.18
N LEU A 22 -6.30 -1.81 3.84
CA LEU A 22 -6.95 -2.73 2.90
C LEU A 22 -8.37 -3.06 3.36
N CYS A 23 -8.57 -3.40 4.64
CA CYS A 23 -9.90 -3.68 5.17
C CYS A 23 -10.83 -2.47 5.07
N LEU A 24 -10.36 -1.26 5.37
CA LEU A 24 -11.17 -0.04 5.26
C LEU A 24 -11.58 0.27 3.82
N VAL A 25 -10.68 0.01 2.86
CA VAL A 25 -10.93 0.25 1.43
C VAL A 25 -11.85 -0.83 0.85
N ALA A 26 -11.68 -2.08 1.26
CA ALA A 26 -12.33 -3.23 0.63
C ALA A 26 -13.61 -3.69 1.34
N MET A 27 -13.90 -3.25 2.56
CA MET A 27 -15.10 -3.69 3.30
C MET A 27 -16.39 -3.29 2.59
N GLU A 28 -17.42 -4.11 2.77
CA GLU A 28 -18.78 -3.72 2.38
C GLU A 28 -19.26 -2.53 3.22
N PRO A 29 -20.13 -1.65 2.67
CA PRO A 29 -20.73 -0.57 3.42
C PRO A 29 -21.44 -1.12 4.67
N PRO A 30 -21.00 -0.74 5.88
CA PRO A 30 -21.65 -1.21 7.09
C PRO A 30 -23.03 -0.56 7.22
N TYR A 31 -24.03 -1.31 7.69
CA TYR A 31 -25.39 -0.78 7.88
C TYR A 31 -25.51 0.21 9.04
N SER A 32 -24.46 0.32 9.87
CA SER A 32 -24.37 1.31 10.94
C SER A 32 -22.90 1.57 11.31
N LEU A 33 -22.66 2.64 12.06
CA LEU A 33 -21.34 2.96 12.62
C LEU A 33 -21.08 2.27 13.97
N ASP A 34 -21.92 1.32 14.37
CA ASP A 34 -21.67 0.51 15.55
C ASP A 34 -20.30 -0.19 15.45
N PRO A 35 -19.47 -0.16 16.51
CA PRO A 35 -18.14 -0.75 16.47
C PRO A 35 -18.09 -2.22 16.05
N ASN A 36 -19.07 -3.05 16.43
CA ASN A 36 -19.09 -4.46 16.02
C ASN A 36 -19.46 -4.60 14.55
N VAL A 37 -20.39 -3.78 14.05
CA VAL A 37 -20.79 -3.80 12.64
C VAL A 37 -19.62 -3.44 11.74
N VAL A 38 -18.90 -2.37 12.05
CA VAL A 38 -17.70 -1.96 11.29
C VAL A 38 -16.60 -3.02 11.38
N ARG A 39 -16.36 -3.59 12.58
CA ARG A 39 -15.34 -4.63 12.76
C ARG A 39 -15.69 -5.94 12.04
N ASN A 40 -16.97 -6.31 11.97
CA ASN A 40 -17.43 -7.46 11.20
C ASN A 40 -17.20 -7.25 9.70
N ALA A 41 -17.49 -6.06 9.17
CA ALA A 41 -17.24 -5.74 7.76
C ALA A 41 -15.74 -5.84 7.40
N LYS A 42 -14.84 -5.39 8.30
CA LYS A 42 -13.38 -5.57 8.15
C LYS A 42 -12.97 -7.04 8.22
N MET A 43 -13.56 -7.82 9.12
CA MET A 43 -13.25 -9.25 9.29
C MET A 43 -13.60 -10.06 8.04
N GLU A 44 -14.71 -9.73 7.36
CA GLU A 44 -15.08 -10.40 6.11
C GLU A 44 -14.04 -10.19 5.00
N VAL A 45 -13.41 -9.00 4.93
CA VAL A 45 -12.29 -8.78 3.99
C VAL A 45 -11.13 -9.72 4.29
N LEU A 46 -10.72 -9.84 5.55
CA LEU A 46 -9.60 -10.72 5.95
C LEU A 46 -9.90 -12.19 5.63
N ARG A 47 -11.14 -12.64 5.83
CA ARG A 47 -11.57 -14.01 5.49
C ARG A 47 -11.58 -14.27 3.98
N CYS A 48 -11.84 -13.24 3.19
CA CYS A 48 -11.80 -13.32 1.73
C CYS A 48 -10.40 -13.11 1.15
N LEU A 49 -9.35 -12.88 1.94
CA LEU A 49 -8.00 -12.77 1.39
C LEU A 49 -7.56 -14.11 0.80
N ARG A 50 -7.25 -14.10 -0.49
CA ARG A 50 -6.71 -15.28 -1.18
C ARG A 50 -5.41 -15.73 -0.49
N PRO A 51 -5.28 -17.01 -0.09
CA PRO A 51 -4.04 -17.59 0.39
C PRO A 51 -2.87 -17.42 -0.59
N ILE A 52 -1.69 -17.04 -0.10
CA ILE A 52 -0.44 -17.03 -0.88
C ILE A 52 0.39 -18.23 -0.43
N THR A 53 0.53 -19.22 -1.31
CA THR A 53 1.24 -20.48 -1.00
C THR A 53 2.69 -20.44 -1.49
N ALA A 54 3.52 -21.38 -1.02
CA ALA A 54 4.90 -21.53 -1.46
C ALA A 54 5.07 -21.65 -2.99
N LYS A 55 4.06 -22.16 -3.71
CA LYS A 55 4.12 -22.31 -5.19
C LYS A 55 4.00 -20.99 -5.94
N ASP A 56 3.38 -19.99 -5.33
CA ASP A 56 3.03 -18.73 -5.99
C ASP A 56 3.58 -17.49 -5.27
N VAL A 57 4.28 -17.67 -4.14
CA VAL A 57 4.79 -16.55 -3.33
C VAL A 57 5.69 -15.62 -4.14
N ASP A 58 6.53 -16.16 -5.03
CA ASP A 58 7.41 -15.37 -5.90
C ASP A 58 6.65 -14.59 -6.98
N LYS A 59 5.42 -14.99 -7.30
CA LYS A 59 4.56 -14.29 -8.28
C LYS A 59 3.76 -13.17 -7.63
N PHE A 60 3.50 -13.26 -6.33
CA PHE A 60 2.62 -12.36 -5.60
C PHE A 60 3.35 -11.47 -4.61
N THR A 61 4.61 -11.74 -4.31
CA THR A 61 5.36 -10.97 -3.32
C THR A 61 6.75 -10.65 -3.83
N VAL A 62 7.26 -9.51 -3.40
CA VAL A 62 8.65 -9.09 -3.55
C VAL A 62 9.12 -8.66 -2.18
N ARG A 63 10.26 -9.19 -1.74
CA ARG A 63 10.98 -8.74 -0.54
C ARG A 63 12.38 -8.32 -0.95
N ALA A 64 12.86 -7.21 -0.40
CA ALA A 64 14.16 -6.67 -0.76
C ALA A 64 14.82 -5.94 0.42
N GLN A 65 16.11 -5.68 0.28
CA GLN A 65 16.92 -5.01 1.30
C GLN A 65 17.66 -3.80 0.71
N TYR A 66 17.72 -2.68 1.44
CA TYR A 66 18.42 -1.50 0.93
C TYR A 66 19.94 -1.63 1.05
N THR A 67 20.64 -1.14 0.04
CA THR A 67 22.09 -0.94 0.02
C THR A 67 22.43 0.52 0.31
N GLU A 68 23.73 0.81 0.41
CA GLU A 68 24.21 2.17 0.66
C GLU A 68 23.70 3.16 -0.39
N GLY A 69 23.42 4.38 0.03
CA GLY A 69 22.85 5.38 -0.85
C GLY A 69 22.66 6.72 -0.15
N ASN A 70 21.83 7.56 -0.73
CA ASN A 70 21.58 8.91 -0.22
C ASN A 70 20.08 9.14 -0.08
N VAL A 71 19.64 9.41 1.15
CA VAL A 71 18.26 9.71 1.49
C VAL A 71 18.20 11.16 1.95
N HIS A 72 17.49 12.01 1.20
CA HIS A 72 17.32 13.44 1.51
C HIS A 72 18.64 14.20 1.76
N GLY A 73 19.67 13.93 0.95
CA GLY A 73 21.00 14.56 1.07
C GLY A 73 21.92 13.89 2.09
N THR A 74 21.44 12.91 2.86
CA THR A 74 22.21 12.21 3.89
C THR A 74 22.66 10.84 3.39
N ALA A 75 23.96 10.54 3.49
CA ALA A 75 24.49 9.22 3.19
C ALA A 75 23.99 8.19 4.23
N VAL A 76 23.44 7.08 3.76
CA VAL A 76 22.94 5.97 4.59
C VAL A 76 23.74 4.72 4.24
N PRO A 77 24.32 3.99 5.22
CA PRO A 77 25.01 2.74 4.96
C PRO A 77 24.00 1.67 4.51
N GLY A 78 24.43 0.62 3.80
CA GLY A 78 23.51 -0.50 3.51
C GLY A 78 23.04 -1.21 4.78
N TYR A 79 21.85 -1.82 4.75
CA TYR A 79 21.20 -2.36 5.96
C TYR A 79 22.08 -3.33 6.76
N ARG A 80 22.80 -4.26 6.10
CA ARG A 80 23.75 -5.20 6.73
C ARG A 80 24.93 -4.54 7.46
N ARG A 81 25.20 -3.26 7.19
CA ARG A 81 26.25 -2.46 7.83
C ARG A 81 25.71 -1.57 8.95
N GLU A 82 24.39 -1.57 9.19
CA GLU A 82 23.78 -0.84 10.29
C GLU A 82 24.18 -1.43 11.65
N LYS A 83 24.30 -0.57 12.65
CA LYS A 83 24.64 -0.99 14.00
C LYS A 83 23.57 -1.92 14.56
N GLY A 84 23.94 -3.15 14.89
CA GLY A 84 23.04 -4.15 15.47
C GLY A 84 22.27 -5.00 14.44
N VAL A 85 22.68 -4.98 13.17
CA VAL A 85 22.23 -5.89 12.11
C VAL A 85 23.30 -6.95 11.84
N LYS A 86 22.88 -8.18 11.52
CA LYS A 86 23.81 -9.26 11.18
C LYS A 86 24.40 -9.05 9.77
N PRO A 87 25.70 -9.28 9.54
CA PRO A 87 26.29 -9.13 8.19
C PRO A 87 25.67 -10.03 7.12
N ASP A 88 25.12 -11.17 7.51
CA ASP A 88 24.43 -12.15 6.66
C ASP A 88 22.90 -12.02 6.73
N SER A 89 22.39 -10.90 7.24
CA SER A 89 20.95 -10.67 7.40
C SER A 89 20.19 -10.85 6.08
N THR A 90 19.09 -11.60 6.18
CA THR A 90 18.08 -11.77 5.14
C THR A 90 16.76 -11.09 5.52
N THR A 91 16.80 -10.13 6.46
CA THR A 91 15.63 -9.37 6.89
C THR A 91 15.26 -8.33 5.83
N GLU A 92 14.00 -8.32 5.42
CA GLU A 92 13.51 -7.44 4.39
C GLU A 92 13.25 -6.02 4.90
N THR A 93 13.75 -5.02 4.18
CA THR A 93 13.50 -3.59 4.44
C THR A 93 12.48 -2.99 3.49
N TYR A 94 12.10 -3.75 2.46
CA TYR A 94 11.05 -3.44 1.50
C TYR A 94 10.22 -4.68 1.24
N VAL A 95 8.90 -4.52 1.18
CA VAL A 95 7.98 -5.55 0.70
C VAL A 95 6.94 -4.95 -0.21
N ALA A 96 6.67 -5.62 -1.33
CA ALA A 96 5.47 -5.45 -2.13
C ALA A 96 4.68 -6.75 -2.17
N VAL A 97 3.35 -6.67 -2.04
CA VAL A 97 2.43 -7.80 -2.11
C VAL A 97 1.29 -7.46 -3.06
N LYS A 98 1.06 -8.34 -4.03
CA LYS A 98 -0.16 -8.42 -4.82
C LYS A 98 -1.09 -9.42 -4.17
N CYS A 99 -2.25 -8.98 -3.70
CA CYS A 99 -3.27 -9.83 -3.11
C CYS A 99 -4.64 -9.65 -3.77
N PHE A 100 -5.56 -10.55 -3.47
CA PHE A 100 -6.93 -10.51 -3.94
C PHE A 100 -7.88 -10.71 -2.77
N VAL A 101 -9.00 -9.99 -2.81
CA VAL A 101 -10.15 -10.20 -1.91
C VAL A 101 -11.20 -10.95 -2.71
N GLU A 102 -11.38 -12.23 -2.40
CA GLU A 102 -12.28 -13.16 -3.11
C GLU A 102 -13.73 -13.00 -2.65
N ASN A 103 -14.32 -11.86 -2.98
CA ASN A 103 -15.74 -11.62 -2.83
C ASN A 103 -16.35 -11.07 -4.14
N TRP A 104 -17.67 -10.89 -4.16
CA TRP A 104 -18.37 -10.41 -5.35
C TRP A 104 -17.88 -9.06 -5.85
N ARG A 105 -17.68 -8.10 -4.94
CA ARG A 105 -17.28 -6.72 -5.25
C ARG A 105 -15.88 -6.65 -5.86
N TRP A 106 -14.94 -7.42 -5.34
CA TRP A 106 -13.51 -7.34 -5.67
C TRP A 106 -13.02 -8.48 -6.55
N SER A 107 -13.93 -9.29 -7.09
CA SER A 107 -13.59 -10.39 -7.99
C SER A 107 -12.69 -9.91 -9.14
N GLY A 108 -11.49 -10.51 -9.24
CA GLY A 108 -10.51 -10.19 -10.26
C GLY A 108 -9.77 -8.86 -10.10
N VAL A 109 -10.04 -8.08 -9.06
CA VAL A 109 -9.35 -6.80 -8.80
C VAL A 109 -8.11 -7.05 -7.94
N PRO A 110 -6.89 -6.79 -8.45
CA PRO A 110 -5.67 -6.92 -7.67
C PRO A 110 -5.52 -5.73 -6.71
N PHE A 111 -5.11 -6.03 -5.48
CA PHE A 111 -4.63 -5.04 -4.52
C PHE A 111 -3.12 -5.12 -4.43
N TYR A 112 -2.45 -3.98 -4.56
CA TYR A 112 -1.00 -3.89 -4.41
C TYR A 112 -0.67 -3.12 -3.13
N LEU A 113 -0.04 -3.81 -2.20
CA LEU A 113 0.48 -3.26 -0.95
C LEU A 113 1.98 -3.09 -1.13
N ARG A 114 2.54 -1.93 -0.79
CA ARG A 114 4.00 -1.76 -0.73
C ARG A 114 4.42 -0.91 0.45
N THR A 115 5.56 -1.26 1.00
CA THR A 115 6.19 -0.52 2.10
C THR A 115 7.70 -0.70 2.02
N GLY A 116 8.45 0.31 2.46
CA GLY A 116 9.90 0.21 2.50
C GLY A 116 10.53 1.29 3.37
N LYS A 117 11.76 1.00 3.83
CA LYS A 117 12.64 1.97 4.50
C LYS A 117 13.63 2.55 3.49
N ALA A 118 14.22 3.68 3.83
CA ALA A 118 15.21 4.39 3.01
C ALA A 118 14.71 4.70 1.59
N LEU A 119 13.42 4.98 1.44
CA LEU A 119 12.80 5.45 0.19
C LEU A 119 12.96 6.99 0.06
N PRO A 120 12.83 7.57 -1.14
CA PRO A 120 13.05 9.00 -1.37
C PRO A 120 12.00 9.93 -0.74
N LEU A 121 10.88 9.40 -0.25
CA LEU A 121 9.84 10.19 0.40
C LEU A 121 9.16 9.38 1.51
N ARG A 122 8.90 10.04 2.65
CA ARG A 122 8.01 9.52 3.68
C ARG A 122 6.57 9.86 3.31
N ALA A 123 5.78 8.86 2.91
CA ALA A 123 4.38 9.04 2.56
C ALA A 123 3.55 7.79 2.86
N SER A 124 2.28 8.00 3.19
CA SER A 124 1.25 6.97 3.34
C SER A 124 0.06 7.37 2.48
N GLU A 125 -0.32 6.52 1.53
CA GLU A 125 -1.34 6.82 0.53
C GLU A 125 -2.13 5.57 0.15
N VAL A 126 -3.41 5.74 -0.17
CA VAL A 126 -4.20 4.75 -0.92
C VAL A 126 -4.52 5.33 -2.29
N ALA A 127 -4.10 4.66 -3.36
CA ALA A 127 -4.43 5.05 -4.73
C ALA A 127 -5.39 4.03 -5.36
N VAL A 128 -6.56 4.51 -5.79
CA VAL A 128 -7.54 3.74 -6.55
C VAL A 128 -7.45 4.14 -8.02
N GLN A 129 -6.88 3.26 -8.84
CA GLN A 129 -6.86 3.42 -10.29
C GLN A 129 -8.11 2.80 -10.90
N PHE A 130 -8.88 3.60 -11.63
CA PHE A 130 -10.07 3.13 -12.33
C PHE A 130 -9.69 2.33 -13.58
N LYS A 131 -10.65 1.60 -14.15
CA LYS A 131 -10.47 0.88 -15.41
C LYS A 131 -10.10 1.86 -16.54
N GLU A 132 -9.38 1.34 -17.52
CA GLU A 132 -9.05 2.10 -18.73
C GLU A 132 -10.31 2.63 -19.41
N ILE A 133 -10.18 3.80 -20.01
CA ILE A 133 -11.25 4.43 -20.77
C ILE A 133 -11.43 3.61 -22.06
N PRO A 134 -12.65 3.21 -22.45
CA PRO A 134 -12.87 2.47 -23.70
C PRO A 134 -12.31 3.22 -24.92
N GLN A 135 -11.90 2.49 -25.96
CA GLN A 135 -11.31 3.01 -27.20
C GLN A 135 -12.37 3.63 -28.14
N ILE A 136 -13.14 4.59 -27.63
CA ILE A 136 -14.19 5.32 -28.36
C ILE A 136 -14.00 6.83 -28.17
N LEU A 137 -14.64 7.64 -29.03
CA LEU A 137 -14.61 9.11 -28.96
C LEU A 137 -13.18 9.67 -28.94
N PHE A 138 -12.80 10.34 -27.84
CA PHE A 138 -11.48 10.96 -27.63
C PHE A 138 -10.34 9.95 -27.44
N ASN A 139 -10.67 8.67 -27.29
CA ASN A 139 -9.71 7.57 -27.21
C ASN A 139 -9.74 6.69 -28.48
N ALA A 140 -10.48 7.09 -29.52
CA ALA A 140 -10.47 6.39 -30.81
C ALA A 140 -9.36 6.96 -31.73
N GLY A 141 -8.69 6.08 -32.50
CA GLY A 141 -7.88 6.51 -33.67
C GLY A 141 -6.36 6.51 -33.52
N GLY A 142 -5.75 5.61 -32.73
CA GLY A 142 -4.28 5.46 -32.69
C GLY A 142 -3.54 6.59 -31.97
N HIS A 143 -4.28 7.48 -31.30
CA HIS A 143 -3.73 8.39 -30.30
C HIS A 143 -3.24 7.61 -29.07
N THR A 144 -2.31 8.21 -28.32
CA THR A 144 -1.88 7.65 -27.03
C THR A 144 -3.10 7.39 -26.14
N PRO A 145 -3.28 6.17 -25.61
CA PRO A 145 -4.43 5.84 -24.78
C PRO A 145 -4.58 6.83 -23.63
N GLN A 146 -5.79 7.31 -23.40
CA GLN A 146 -6.06 8.19 -22.28
C GLN A 146 -5.75 7.49 -20.96
N ALA A 147 -5.00 8.17 -20.09
CA ALA A 147 -4.66 7.63 -18.78
C ALA A 147 -5.94 7.36 -17.97
N PRO A 148 -6.00 6.25 -17.23
CA PRO A 148 -7.14 5.97 -16.35
C PRO A 148 -7.22 7.02 -15.24
N ASN A 149 -8.46 7.26 -14.79
CA ASN A 149 -8.70 8.12 -13.64
C ASN A 149 -8.01 7.52 -12.39
N VAL A 150 -7.57 8.38 -11.48
CA VAL A 150 -6.94 7.97 -10.22
C VAL A 150 -7.51 8.79 -9.07
N LEU A 151 -7.97 8.12 -8.03
CA LEU A 151 -8.31 8.72 -6.74
C LEU A 151 -7.20 8.39 -5.74
N ALA A 152 -6.43 9.37 -5.32
CA ALA A 152 -5.37 9.23 -4.33
C ALA A 152 -5.80 9.85 -2.99
N LEU A 153 -5.87 9.02 -1.95
CA LEU A 153 -6.15 9.42 -0.58
C LEU A 153 -4.81 9.54 0.16
N LYS A 154 -4.38 10.78 0.41
CA LYS A 154 -3.12 11.09 1.10
C LYS A 154 -3.38 11.06 2.60
N ILE A 155 -2.72 10.14 3.30
CA ILE A 155 -2.88 9.94 4.74
C ILE A 155 -1.82 10.74 5.49
N GLN A 156 -0.56 10.66 5.06
CA GLN A 156 0.57 11.40 5.63
C GLN A 156 1.61 11.67 4.53
N PRO A 157 2.38 12.76 4.60
CA PRO A 157 2.43 13.75 5.68
C PRO A 157 1.33 14.82 5.57
N GLU A 158 0.88 15.14 4.35
CA GLU A 158 -0.18 16.11 4.11
C GLU A 158 -1.49 15.38 3.83
N GLU A 159 -2.41 15.45 4.78
CA GLU A 159 -3.72 14.83 4.67
C GLU A 159 -4.55 15.51 3.58
N GLY A 160 -5.11 14.70 2.69
CA GLY A 160 -5.86 15.22 1.56
C GLY A 160 -6.30 14.17 0.58
N LEU A 161 -6.77 14.65 -0.56
CA LEU A 161 -7.30 13.84 -1.63
C LEU A 161 -6.94 14.49 -2.97
N THR A 162 -6.49 13.68 -3.92
CA THR A 162 -6.27 14.10 -5.30
C THR A 162 -7.12 13.22 -6.20
N LEU A 163 -7.98 13.84 -7.01
CA LEU A 163 -8.70 13.16 -8.09
C LEU A 163 -8.10 13.60 -9.42
N ARG A 164 -7.44 12.68 -10.11
CA ARG A 164 -6.90 12.88 -11.46
C ARG A 164 -7.87 12.33 -12.49
N ILE A 165 -8.35 13.19 -13.37
CA ILE A 165 -9.27 12.86 -14.48
C ILE A 165 -8.77 13.46 -15.79
N VAL A 166 -9.34 13.04 -16.91
CA VAL A 166 -9.05 13.64 -18.21
C VAL A 166 -10.09 14.72 -18.52
N SER A 167 -9.63 15.91 -18.92
CA SER A 167 -10.48 17.02 -19.33
C SER A 167 -10.13 17.51 -20.74
N ARG A 168 -11.07 18.18 -21.40
CA ARG A 168 -10.84 18.81 -22.70
C ARG A 168 -10.01 20.08 -22.51
N VAL A 169 -8.96 20.23 -23.33
CA VAL A 169 -8.19 21.47 -23.39
C VAL A 169 -9.07 22.57 -24.02
N PRO A 170 -9.23 23.74 -23.38
CA PRO A 170 -9.94 24.86 -23.98
C PRO A 170 -9.33 25.24 -25.34
N GLY A 171 -10.15 25.28 -26.38
CA GLY A 171 -9.71 25.61 -27.74
C GLY A 171 -10.48 24.90 -28.85
N THR A 172 -10.05 25.16 -30.08
CA THR A 172 -10.67 24.64 -31.30
C THR A 172 -10.27 23.20 -31.63
N ARG A 173 -9.14 22.72 -31.10
CA ARG A 173 -8.68 21.34 -31.29
C ARG A 173 -9.35 20.40 -30.29
N ALA A 174 -9.69 19.21 -30.74
CA ALA A 174 -10.20 18.13 -29.89
C ALA A 174 -9.01 17.44 -29.18
N GLN A 175 -8.40 18.13 -28.22
CA GLN A 175 -7.31 17.61 -27.41
C GLN A 175 -7.75 17.47 -25.96
N THR A 176 -7.29 16.42 -25.30
CA THR A 176 -7.53 16.15 -23.88
C THR A 176 -6.24 16.18 -23.09
N HIS A 177 -6.34 16.55 -21.81
CA HIS A 177 -5.21 16.62 -20.88
C HIS A 177 -5.64 16.11 -19.50
N PRO A 178 -4.79 15.36 -18.77
CA PRO A 178 -5.03 15.04 -17.37
C PRO A 178 -5.12 16.33 -16.52
N VAL A 179 -6.14 16.44 -15.68
CA VAL A 179 -6.29 17.51 -14.70
C VAL A 179 -6.37 16.90 -13.31
N GLU A 180 -5.82 17.60 -12.33
CA GLU A 180 -5.82 17.19 -10.92
C GLU A 180 -6.74 18.11 -10.13
N MET A 181 -7.65 17.52 -9.38
CA MET A 181 -8.49 18.20 -8.39
C MET A 181 -7.96 17.85 -7.01
N ASP A 182 -7.35 18.82 -6.35
CA ASP A 182 -6.73 18.66 -5.04
C ASP A 182 -7.61 19.21 -3.92
N PHE A 183 -7.66 18.46 -2.84
CA PHE A 183 -8.18 18.88 -1.55
C PHE A 183 -7.12 18.61 -0.49
N LYS A 184 -6.79 19.62 0.32
CA LYS A 184 -5.85 19.50 1.43
C LYS A 184 -6.49 19.98 2.73
N TYR A 185 -6.42 19.16 3.77
CA TYR A 185 -7.01 19.49 5.08
C TYR A 185 -6.44 20.80 5.66
N GLY A 186 -5.12 20.99 5.55
CA GLY A 186 -4.44 22.18 6.07
C GLY A 186 -4.89 23.49 5.41
N GLU A 187 -5.18 23.46 4.11
CA GLU A 187 -5.64 24.64 3.36
C GLU A 187 -7.10 25.00 3.69
N VAL A 188 -7.96 24.00 3.92
CA VAL A 188 -9.41 24.21 4.10
C VAL A 188 -9.79 24.48 5.56
N PHE A 189 -9.22 23.76 6.51
CA PHE A 189 -9.63 23.85 7.92
C PHE A 189 -8.68 24.64 8.81
N GLY A 190 -7.46 24.96 8.31
CA GLY A 190 -6.50 25.81 9.01
C GLY A 190 -6.04 25.28 10.38
N ARG A 191 -6.33 24.02 10.70
CA ARG A 191 -5.95 23.36 11.96
C ARG A 191 -5.33 22.01 11.64
N PRO A 192 -4.25 21.63 12.33
CA PRO A 192 -3.70 20.29 12.21
C PRO A 192 -4.73 19.29 12.72
N SER A 193 -4.76 18.11 12.09
CA SER A 193 -5.54 17.00 12.62
C SER A 193 -5.01 16.59 13.99
N PRO A 194 -5.88 16.11 14.90
CA PRO A 194 -5.45 15.58 16.19
C PRO A 194 -4.42 14.47 16.01
N GLU A 195 -3.49 14.37 16.96
CA GLU A 195 -2.49 13.32 16.94
C GLU A 195 -3.16 11.94 17.12
N ALA A 196 -2.57 10.90 16.54
CA ALA A 196 -3.21 9.59 16.45
C ALA A 196 -3.55 9.00 17.83
N TYR A 197 -2.65 9.12 18.82
CA TYR A 197 -2.90 8.64 20.17
C TYR A 197 -3.94 9.48 20.91
N GLU A 198 -3.97 10.80 20.71
CA GLU A 198 -5.03 11.66 21.25
C GLU A 198 -6.42 11.13 20.85
N ARG A 199 -6.60 10.84 19.55
CA ARG A 199 -7.86 10.32 19.04
C ARG A 199 -8.20 8.93 19.60
N LEU A 200 -7.22 8.04 19.71
CA LEU A 200 -7.44 6.68 20.23
C LEU A 200 -7.79 6.69 21.72
N LEU A 201 -7.15 7.54 22.52
CA LEU A 201 -7.45 7.69 23.95
C LEU A 201 -8.87 8.20 24.17
N LEU A 202 -9.30 9.20 23.38
CA LEU A 202 -10.68 9.69 23.40
C LEU A 202 -11.69 8.59 23.04
N ASP A 203 -11.38 7.77 22.03
CA ASP A 203 -12.25 6.65 21.64
C ASP A 203 -12.35 5.60 22.76
N VAL A 204 -11.27 5.32 23.51
CA VAL A 204 -11.30 4.44 24.70
C VAL A 204 -12.20 5.02 25.78
N MET A 205 -12.07 6.31 26.09
CA MET A 205 -12.93 6.99 27.08
C MET A 205 -14.40 6.97 26.67
N ALA A 206 -14.68 7.06 25.37
CA ALA A 206 -16.03 7.00 24.82
C ALA A 206 -16.57 5.56 24.62
N GLY A 207 -15.80 4.52 24.93
CA GLY A 207 -16.18 3.13 24.69
C GLY A 207 -16.30 2.75 23.21
N ASN A 208 -15.71 3.54 22.30
CA ASN A 208 -15.80 3.33 20.86
C ASN A 208 -14.65 2.45 20.34
N ALA A 209 -14.94 1.16 20.12
CA ALA A 209 -13.95 0.20 19.64
C ALA A 209 -13.76 0.15 18.11
N SER A 210 -14.40 1.03 17.31
CA SER A 210 -14.44 0.91 15.84
C SER A 210 -13.07 1.05 15.14
N ARG A 211 -12.14 1.79 15.76
CA ARG A 211 -10.76 2.00 15.30
C ARG A 211 -9.77 0.96 15.84
N PHE A 212 -10.21 0.06 16.71
CA PHE A 212 -9.37 -0.98 17.31
C PHE A 212 -9.57 -2.32 16.60
N MET A 213 -8.48 -3.06 16.43
CA MET A 213 -8.58 -4.44 15.94
C MET A 213 -9.17 -5.33 17.02
N ARG A 214 -10.16 -6.16 16.64
CA ARG A 214 -10.68 -7.22 17.49
C ARG A 214 -9.75 -8.44 17.40
N ARG A 215 -9.73 -9.24 18.46
CA ARG A 215 -8.84 -10.42 18.58
C ARG A 215 -8.91 -11.34 17.36
N ASP A 216 -10.10 -11.68 16.90
CA ASP A 216 -10.33 -12.54 15.73
C ASP A 216 -9.74 -11.93 14.44
N ALA A 217 -9.83 -10.62 14.25
CA ALA A 217 -9.21 -9.92 13.13
C ALA A 217 -7.68 -9.96 13.19
N VAL A 218 -7.10 -9.86 14.40
CA VAL A 218 -5.64 -10.02 14.60
C VAL A 218 -5.21 -11.45 14.28
N GLU A 219 -5.95 -12.45 14.74
CA GLU A 219 -5.67 -13.86 14.45
C GLU A 219 -5.78 -14.16 12.95
N ALA A 220 -6.80 -13.63 12.27
CA ALA A 220 -6.97 -13.80 10.82
C ALA A 220 -5.88 -13.10 10.00
N SER A 221 -5.48 -11.88 10.39
CA SER A 221 -4.39 -11.18 9.71
C SER A 221 -3.07 -11.93 9.86
N TRP A 222 -2.78 -12.45 11.06
CA TRP A 222 -1.61 -13.30 11.28
C TRP A 222 -1.68 -14.61 10.51
N ALA A 223 -2.83 -15.27 10.46
CA ALA A 223 -2.98 -16.52 9.68
C ALA A 223 -2.63 -16.32 8.20
N TRP A 224 -2.97 -15.17 7.61
CA TRP A 224 -2.60 -14.84 6.23
C TRP A 224 -1.12 -14.46 6.09
N ILE A 225 -0.57 -13.65 6.99
CA ILE A 225 0.84 -13.23 6.97
C ILE A 225 1.79 -14.41 7.21
N THR A 226 1.45 -15.31 8.12
CA THR A 226 2.25 -16.51 8.43
C THR A 226 2.40 -17.41 7.20
N GLN A 227 1.38 -17.51 6.35
CA GLN A 227 1.49 -18.27 5.10
C GLN A 227 2.57 -17.70 4.16
N ILE A 228 2.66 -16.37 4.05
CA ILE A 228 3.70 -15.69 3.26
C ILE A 228 5.08 -15.94 3.88
N LEU A 229 5.20 -15.81 5.20
CA LEU A 229 6.46 -16.05 5.92
C LEU A 229 6.97 -17.48 5.73
N GLU A 230 6.10 -18.47 5.95
CA GLU A 230 6.43 -19.89 5.74
C GLU A 230 6.75 -20.20 4.28
N ALA A 231 6.04 -19.57 3.34
CA ALA A 231 6.28 -19.72 1.91
C ALA A 231 7.66 -19.19 1.52
N TRP A 232 8.06 -18.03 2.04
CA TRP A 232 9.41 -17.51 1.86
C TRP A 232 10.48 -18.42 2.45
N GLU A 233 10.26 -18.94 3.66
CA GLU A 233 11.21 -19.87 4.28
C GLU A 233 11.37 -21.16 3.45
N LYS A 234 10.26 -21.74 2.98
CA LYS A 234 10.24 -22.94 2.14
C LYS A 234 10.84 -22.72 0.75
N SER A 235 10.76 -21.51 0.20
CA SER A 235 11.36 -21.17 -1.11
C SER A 235 12.89 -21.33 -1.12
N GLY A 236 13.53 -21.26 0.06
CA GLY A 236 14.97 -21.40 0.22
C GLY A 236 15.78 -20.26 -0.40
N GLN A 237 15.15 -19.15 -0.84
CA GLN A 237 15.85 -17.98 -1.35
C GLN A 237 16.65 -17.31 -0.24
N ARG A 238 17.97 -17.53 -0.28
CA ARG A 238 18.92 -16.87 0.63
C ARG A 238 19.30 -15.46 0.20
N TRP A 239 19.14 -15.15 -1.08
CA TRP A 239 19.46 -13.83 -1.63
C TRP A 239 18.21 -12.96 -1.73
N LEU A 240 18.26 -11.78 -1.11
CA LEU A 240 17.26 -10.74 -1.29
C LEU A 240 17.66 -9.85 -2.47
N PRO A 241 16.75 -9.52 -3.39
CA PRO A 241 16.93 -8.36 -4.25
C PRO A 241 17.34 -7.13 -3.44
N GLU A 242 18.22 -6.33 -4.02
CA GLU A 242 18.76 -5.13 -3.38
C GLU A 242 18.26 -3.89 -4.09
N TYR A 243 18.09 -2.80 -3.34
CA TYR A 243 17.74 -1.49 -3.89
C TYR A 243 18.57 -0.40 -3.23
N GLN A 244 18.97 0.61 -3.99
CA GLN A 244 19.78 1.68 -3.44
C GLN A 244 18.96 2.56 -2.50
N ALA A 245 19.47 2.89 -1.31
CA ALA A 245 18.83 3.85 -0.42
C ALA A 245 18.63 5.20 -1.15
N GLY A 246 17.41 5.74 -1.08
CA GLY A 246 16.95 6.92 -1.83
C GLY A 246 16.20 6.60 -3.11
N THR A 247 16.02 5.33 -3.47
CA THR A 247 15.22 4.90 -4.64
C THR A 247 13.88 4.30 -4.24
N TRP A 248 12.96 4.13 -5.19
CA TRP A 248 11.58 3.66 -4.95
C TRP A 248 11.43 2.16 -4.68
N GLY A 249 12.53 1.45 -4.50
CA GLY A 249 12.57 0.01 -4.26
C GLY A 249 13.25 -0.75 -5.40
N PRO A 250 13.17 -2.10 -5.37
CA PRO A 250 13.82 -2.97 -6.34
C PRO A 250 13.04 -3.02 -7.67
N VAL A 251 13.73 -3.33 -8.77
CA VAL A 251 13.13 -3.49 -10.11
C VAL A 251 12.08 -4.61 -10.11
N GLU A 252 12.25 -5.62 -9.26
CA GLU A 252 11.31 -6.72 -9.05
C GLU A 252 9.93 -6.20 -8.60
N ALA A 253 9.87 -5.14 -7.80
CA ALA A 253 8.60 -4.54 -7.37
C ALA A 253 7.89 -3.83 -8.53
N ASP A 254 8.63 -3.21 -9.45
CA ASP A 254 8.06 -2.67 -10.69
C ASP A 254 7.53 -3.78 -11.59
N ARG A 255 8.31 -4.86 -11.77
CA ARG A 255 7.88 -6.03 -12.55
C ARG A 255 6.60 -6.66 -12.01
N LEU A 256 6.44 -6.73 -10.68
CA LEU A 256 5.25 -7.30 -10.03
C LEU A 256 3.95 -6.68 -10.54
N ILE A 257 3.89 -5.35 -10.64
CA ILE A 257 2.71 -4.62 -11.10
C ILE A 257 2.65 -4.50 -12.64
N GLN A 258 3.80 -4.43 -13.30
CA GLN A 258 3.90 -4.39 -14.77
C GLN A 258 3.44 -5.69 -15.44
N ASN A 259 3.56 -6.84 -14.77
CA ASN A 259 3.01 -8.11 -15.24
C ASN A 259 1.48 -8.04 -15.45
N ASP A 260 0.81 -7.08 -14.81
CA ASP A 260 -0.61 -6.81 -15.00
C ASP A 260 -0.87 -5.58 -15.88
N GLY A 261 0.13 -5.08 -16.61
CA GLY A 261 0.03 -3.89 -17.45
C GLY A 261 -0.13 -2.58 -16.67
N ARG A 262 0.30 -2.55 -15.40
CA ARG A 262 0.14 -1.41 -14.49
C ARG A 262 1.49 -0.87 -14.03
N THR A 263 1.50 0.34 -13.52
CA THR A 263 2.70 0.98 -12.96
C THR A 263 2.38 1.57 -11.60
N TRP A 264 3.37 1.60 -10.71
CA TRP A 264 3.21 2.31 -9.45
C TRP A 264 2.96 3.80 -9.67
N ARG A 265 2.12 4.39 -8.80
CA ARG A 265 2.02 5.84 -8.75
C ARG A 265 3.34 6.42 -8.24
N VAL A 266 3.82 7.45 -8.94
CA VAL A 266 4.94 8.28 -8.49
C VAL A 266 4.39 9.24 -7.45
N LEU A 267 5.00 9.24 -6.26
CA LEU A 267 4.62 10.12 -5.14
C LEU A 267 5.40 11.43 -5.20
#